data_AF-A0A9P7GP83-F1
#
_entry.id   AF-A0A9P7GP83-F1
#
_cell.length_a   1.000
_cell.length_b   1.000
_cell.length_c   1.000
_cell.angle_alpha   90.00
_cell.angle_beta   90.00
_cell.angle_gamma   90.00
#
_symmetry.space_group_name_H-M   'P 1'
#
loop_
_entity.id
_entity.type
_entity.pdbx_description
1 polymer ?
#
loop_
_entity_poly.entity_id
_entity_poly.type
_entity_poly.pdbx_seq_one_letter_code
_entity_poly.pdbx_strand_id
1 'polypeptide(L)'
;MRLPPGWCIEPSTRAFEPPKPLPPPPAVNRVPVEIWLYILSFIPDRCKHVYQRVNRLLHQIALDEIYRELCFVNPRVINVLRAKRKSYIRDRVRHIHIQPSFFPITRSYLSVFERRPTVGQLEIVGKSLAALTRVNQVTNTLHKYPHSSLASPFFQALWMNFGPILQTLSVHLTPENLELFLDPAVATELRCLTTLEVRFCDTRTSTSIEHNRDIIRSTLLPFTQVLCKYLTSLTICTSTKTYLGQFFNGVGYFPRSKRLKLCVFVQEDVLEEWDPPINFINRHAALIEDLTVTDALGLRAYRKWVHETLAYHHLLAVRKLSIDLYYNSAGNPHYPTDLKMLPSLDTLVLTGQVLQQSLIHETLPTNGRLIRRLNLIVDFISAKLVNTLAGAMPGLEELRLQYTQNPVENEASLPTLFSYN
;
A
#
# COMPACT_ATOMS: atom_id res chain seq x y z
N MET A 1 -14.59 -51.85 41.88
CA MET A 1 -13.86 -52.43 40.74
C MET A 1 -12.53 -52.98 41.24
N ARG A 2 -12.38 -54.31 41.25
CA ARG A 2 -11.13 -55.02 41.60
C ARG A 2 -10.49 -55.50 40.30
N LEU A 3 -9.18 -55.30 40.14
CA LEU A 3 -8.41 -55.84 39.01
C LEU A 3 -8.19 -57.36 39.20
N PRO A 4 -8.11 -58.14 38.10
CA PRO A 4 -7.99 -59.59 38.17
C PRO A 4 -6.56 -60.03 38.57
N PRO A 5 -6.42 -61.14 39.33
CA PRO A 5 -5.12 -61.70 39.69
C PRO A 5 -4.58 -62.56 38.53
N GLY A 6 -3.38 -62.26 38.03
CA GLY A 6 -2.76 -63.09 36.99
C GLY A 6 -1.62 -62.47 36.17
N TRP A 7 -1.08 -61.31 36.53
CA TRP A 7 0.06 -60.71 35.82
C TRP A 7 1.32 -60.86 36.67
N CYS A 8 1.90 -62.06 36.64
CA CYS A 8 3.30 -62.24 37.00
C CYS A 8 4.14 -61.76 35.83
N ILE A 9 4.67 -60.54 35.93
CA ILE A 9 5.68 -60.01 34.99
C ILE A 9 7.01 -60.62 35.42
N GLU A 10 7.55 -61.55 34.64
CA GLU A 10 8.92 -62.02 34.82
C GLU A 10 9.90 -60.85 34.62
N PRO A 11 10.88 -60.67 35.52
CA PRO A 11 11.90 -59.66 35.35
C PRO A 11 12.77 -60.00 34.16
N SER A 12 12.51 -59.35 33.03
CA SER A 12 13.39 -59.39 31.85
C SER A 12 14.76 -58.81 32.23
N THR A 13 15.72 -59.68 32.53
CA THR A 13 17.16 -59.41 32.69
C THR A 13 17.84 -59.09 31.34
N ARG A 14 17.20 -58.28 30.50
CA ARG A 14 17.89 -57.67 29.36
C ARG A 14 18.76 -56.55 29.91
N ALA A 15 20.06 -56.80 29.91
CA ALA A 15 21.07 -55.78 30.16
C ALA A 15 20.75 -54.56 29.30
N PHE A 16 20.51 -53.42 29.95
CA PHE A 16 20.36 -52.12 29.29
C PHE A 16 21.69 -51.83 28.58
N GLU A 17 21.77 -52.12 27.29
CA GLU A 17 22.83 -51.54 26.46
C GLU A 17 22.65 -50.01 26.53
N PRO A 18 23.70 -49.26 26.92
CA PRO A 18 23.64 -47.81 26.92
C PRO A 18 23.27 -47.35 25.50
N PRO A 19 22.30 -46.43 25.36
CA PRO A 19 21.85 -45.97 24.04
C PRO A 19 23.07 -45.49 23.25
N LYS A 20 23.26 -46.06 22.05
CA LYS A 20 24.32 -45.64 21.14
C LYS A 20 24.26 -44.11 21.01
N PRO A 21 25.39 -43.40 21.16
CA PRO A 21 25.41 -41.96 21.01
C PRO A 21 24.81 -41.60 19.66
N LEU A 22 23.81 -40.71 19.67
CA LEU A 22 23.19 -40.23 18.44
C LEU A 22 24.29 -39.66 17.55
N PRO A 23 24.27 -39.95 16.22
CA PRO A 23 25.21 -39.34 15.30
C PRO A 23 25.14 -37.81 15.46
N PRO A 24 26.28 -37.11 15.37
CA PRO A 24 26.28 -35.66 15.47
C PRO A 24 25.27 -35.09 14.48
N PRO A 25 24.42 -34.13 14.89
CA PRO A 25 23.40 -33.58 14.01
C PRO A 25 24.06 -33.13 12.71
N PRO A 26 23.46 -33.42 11.55
CA PRO A 26 24.04 -33.07 10.25
C PRO A 26 24.37 -31.59 10.21
N ALA A 27 25.40 -31.23 9.44
CA ALA A 27 26.04 -29.91 9.39
C ALA A 27 25.15 -28.74 8.88
N VAL A 28 23.83 -28.84 8.99
CA VAL A 28 22.84 -27.82 8.64
C VAL A 28 23.14 -26.47 9.31
N ASN A 29 23.82 -26.47 10.46
CA ASN A 29 24.27 -25.25 11.15
C ASN A 29 25.44 -24.52 10.46
N ARG A 30 26.02 -25.05 9.36
CA ARG A 30 27.13 -24.41 8.63
C ARG A 30 26.68 -23.59 7.42
N VAL A 31 25.38 -23.55 7.12
CA VAL A 31 24.86 -22.76 6.01
C VAL A 31 24.94 -21.26 6.37
N PRO A 32 25.62 -20.42 5.58
CA PRO A 32 25.69 -18.96 5.82
C PRO A 32 24.32 -18.30 5.88
N VAL A 33 24.20 -17.20 6.63
CA VAL A 33 22.92 -16.49 6.84
C VAL A 33 22.32 -15.99 5.52
N GLU A 34 23.16 -15.60 4.57
CA GLU A 34 22.79 -15.11 3.25
C GLU A 34 22.04 -16.17 2.46
N ILE A 35 22.46 -17.43 2.56
CA ILE A 35 21.78 -18.56 1.90
C ILE A 35 20.40 -18.80 2.51
N TRP A 36 20.27 -18.68 3.84
CA TRP A 36 18.95 -18.77 4.48
C TRP A 36 18.02 -17.63 4.08
N LEU A 37 18.52 -16.40 4.00
CA LEU A 37 17.75 -15.26 3.52
C LEU A 37 17.32 -15.44 2.06
N TYR A 38 18.21 -15.98 1.22
CA TYR A 38 17.89 -16.33 -0.16
C TYR A 38 16.78 -17.39 -0.24
N ILE A 39 16.90 -18.50 0.50
CA ILE A 39 15.85 -19.55 0.58
C ILE A 39 14.51 -18.95 1.04
N LEU A 40 14.53 -18.11 2.08
CA LEU A 40 13.33 -17.44 2.59
C LEU A 40 12.68 -16.50 1.58
N SER A 41 13.44 -15.96 0.62
CA SER A 41 12.87 -15.11 -0.44
C SER A 41 11.96 -15.87 -1.41
N PHE A 42 12.12 -17.19 -1.53
CA PHE A 42 11.25 -18.06 -2.35
C PHE A 42 10.03 -18.59 -1.60
N ILE A 43 10.01 -18.45 -0.27
CA ILE A 43 8.96 -18.99 0.58
C ILE A 43 7.87 -17.92 0.75
N PRO A 44 6.62 -18.20 0.36
CA PRO A 44 5.51 -17.29 0.61
C PRO A 44 5.39 -16.95 2.09
N ASP A 45 5.07 -15.69 2.42
CA ASP A 45 5.02 -15.20 3.81
C ASP A 45 4.16 -16.06 4.73
N ARG A 46 3.04 -16.57 4.21
CA ARG A 46 2.12 -17.48 4.91
C ARG A 46 2.79 -18.76 5.42
N CYS A 47 3.88 -19.22 4.80
CA CYS A 47 4.59 -20.45 5.17
C CYS A 47 5.77 -20.22 6.14
N LYS A 48 6.17 -18.96 6.39
CA LYS A 48 7.38 -18.64 7.18
C LYS A 48 7.29 -19.14 8.64
N HIS A 49 6.09 -19.30 9.20
CA HIS A 49 5.89 -19.83 10.55
C HIS A 49 6.35 -21.28 10.72
N VAL A 50 6.35 -22.10 9.66
CA VAL A 50 6.77 -23.51 9.70
C VAL A 50 8.26 -23.64 10.02
N TYR A 51 9.06 -22.65 9.64
CA TYR A 51 10.52 -22.67 9.75
C TYR A 51 11.04 -22.33 11.14
N GLN A 52 10.15 -21.95 12.07
CA GLN A 52 10.49 -21.68 13.47
C GLN A 52 11.13 -22.86 14.20
N ARG A 53 10.96 -24.09 13.69
CA ARG A 53 11.46 -25.32 14.32
C ARG A 53 12.73 -25.88 13.67
N VAL A 54 13.15 -25.33 12.54
CA VAL A 54 14.27 -25.90 11.75
C VAL A 54 15.61 -25.56 12.39
N ASN A 55 15.86 -24.28 12.64
CA ASN A 55 17.06 -23.82 13.36
C ASN A 55 16.80 -22.46 14.03
N ARG A 56 17.72 -22.05 14.92
CA ARG A 56 17.60 -20.80 15.68
C ARG A 56 17.56 -19.55 14.78
N LEU A 57 18.34 -19.52 13.70
CA LEU A 57 18.39 -18.37 12.79
C LEU A 57 17.06 -18.17 12.06
N LEU A 58 16.52 -19.23 11.46
CA LEU A 58 15.21 -19.24 10.81
C LEU A 58 14.09 -18.91 11.79
N HIS A 59 14.22 -19.36 13.04
CA HIS A 59 13.32 -18.93 14.11
C HIS A 59 13.38 -17.42 14.32
N GLN A 60 14.57 -16.81 14.43
CA GLN A 60 14.70 -15.37 14.58
C GLN A 60 14.12 -14.60 13.40
N ILE A 61 14.43 -15.01 12.16
CA ILE A 61 13.91 -14.35 10.96
C ILE A 61 12.39 -14.50 10.87
N ALA A 62 11.85 -15.68 11.20
CA ALA A 62 10.42 -15.89 11.26
C ALA A 62 9.75 -15.00 12.32
N LEU A 63 10.37 -14.82 13.50
CA LEU A 63 9.87 -13.87 14.49
C LEU A 63 9.98 -12.41 14.03
N ASP A 64 11.04 -12.04 13.30
CA ASP A 64 11.17 -10.70 12.70
C ASP A 64 10.03 -10.42 11.74
N GLU A 65 9.70 -11.36 10.85
CA GLU A 65 8.59 -11.18 9.90
C GLU A 65 7.23 -11.17 10.62
N ILE A 66 6.98 -12.13 11.51
CA ILE A 66 5.70 -12.25 12.23
C ILE A 66 5.41 -11.04 13.11
N TYR A 67 6.43 -10.44 13.71
CA TYR A 67 6.28 -9.28 14.58
C TYR A 67 6.70 -7.96 13.92
N ARG A 68 6.99 -7.96 12.61
CA ARG A 68 7.32 -6.76 11.85
C ARG A 68 6.18 -5.76 11.89
N GLU A 69 4.97 -6.26 11.75
CA GLU A 69 3.74 -5.48 11.74
C GLU A 69 2.94 -5.72 13.01
N LEU A 70 2.46 -4.64 13.62
CA LEU A 70 1.55 -4.67 14.74
C LEU A 70 0.20 -4.07 14.34
N CYS A 71 -0.80 -4.92 14.16
CA CYS A 71 -2.14 -4.50 13.78
C CYS A 71 -3.02 -4.23 15.01
N PHE A 72 -3.41 -2.98 15.21
CA PHE A 72 -4.43 -2.56 16.16
C PHE A 72 -5.82 -2.77 15.55
N VAL A 73 -6.26 -4.02 15.58
CA VAL A 73 -7.63 -4.43 15.21
C VAL A 73 -8.40 -4.91 16.44
N ASN A 74 -7.70 -5.61 17.33
CA ASN A 74 -8.28 -6.25 18.50
C ASN A 74 -7.58 -5.76 19.78
N PRO A 75 -8.32 -5.42 20.86
CA PRO A 75 -7.74 -5.06 22.16
C PRO A 75 -6.78 -6.09 22.75
N ARG A 76 -6.78 -7.34 22.27
CA ARG A 76 -5.77 -8.36 22.64
C ARG A 76 -4.33 -7.92 22.35
N VAL A 77 -4.12 -7.04 21.37
CA VAL A 77 -2.79 -6.46 21.07
C VAL A 77 -2.20 -5.74 22.29
N ILE A 78 -3.07 -5.17 23.13
CA ILE A 78 -2.68 -4.49 24.38
C ILE A 78 -2.04 -5.49 25.35
N ASN A 79 -2.56 -6.72 25.42
CA ASN A 79 -1.99 -7.75 26.29
C ASN A 79 -0.61 -8.21 25.78
N VAL A 80 -0.40 -8.22 24.46
CA VAL A 80 0.91 -8.52 23.86
C VAL A 80 1.93 -7.42 24.24
N LEU A 81 1.53 -6.16 24.13
CA LEU A 81 2.37 -5.00 24.49
C LEU A 81 2.69 -4.92 25.99
N ARG A 82 1.70 -5.24 26.84
CA ARG A 82 1.84 -5.24 28.32
C ARG A 82 2.71 -6.37 28.84
N ALA A 83 2.81 -7.49 28.13
CA ALA A 83 3.58 -8.63 28.59
C ALA A 83 5.07 -8.27 28.66
N LYS A 84 5.53 -7.85 29.86
CA LYS A 84 6.94 -7.44 30.13
C LYS A 84 7.97 -8.48 29.67
N ARG A 85 7.60 -9.76 29.66
CA ARG A 85 8.45 -10.88 29.23
C ARG A 85 8.72 -10.93 27.71
N LYS A 86 8.12 -10.05 26.91
CA LYS A 86 8.24 -10.04 25.45
C LYS A 86 9.00 -8.82 24.91
N SER A 87 10.13 -8.45 25.54
CA SER A 87 11.01 -7.38 25.03
C SER A 87 11.39 -7.59 23.57
N TYR A 88 11.65 -8.85 23.19
CA TYR A 88 12.03 -9.23 21.83
C TYR A 88 11.00 -8.89 20.75
N ILE A 89 9.71 -8.67 21.07
CA ILE A 89 8.72 -8.23 20.08
C ILE A 89 8.93 -6.75 19.76
N ARG A 90 9.20 -5.94 20.78
CA ARG A 90 9.27 -4.47 20.68
C ARG A 90 10.37 -4.01 19.72
N ASP A 91 11.50 -4.69 19.74
CA ASP A 91 12.65 -4.41 18.87
C ASP A 91 12.45 -4.84 17.41
N ARG A 92 11.34 -5.54 17.10
CA ARG A 92 11.03 -6.10 15.78
C ARG A 92 9.91 -5.36 15.06
N VAL A 93 9.01 -4.72 15.80
CA VAL A 93 7.96 -3.90 15.19
C VAL A 93 8.61 -2.78 14.38
N ARG A 94 8.25 -2.71 13.10
CA ARG A 94 8.64 -1.65 12.15
C ARG A 94 7.42 -0.93 11.61
N HIS A 95 6.30 -1.63 11.53
CA HIS A 95 5.06 -1.13 10.96
C HIS A 95 3.92 -1.24 11.98
N ILE A 96 3.20 -0.14 12.17
CA ILE A 96 1.95 -0.12 12.93
C ILE A 96 0.80 0.04 11.94
N HIS A 97 -0.18 -0.87 11.99
CA HIS A 97 -1.43 -0.73 11.27
C HIS A 97 -2.58 -0.49 12.25
N ILE A 98 -3.28 0.62 12.11
CA ILE A 98 -4.42 0.99 12.94
C ILE A 98 -5.70 0.83 12.13
N GLN A 99 -6.64 0.05 12.67
CA GLN A 99 -7.94 -0.14 12.06
C GLN A 99 -9.05 0.57 12.85
N PRO A 100 -10.18 0.90 12.19
CA PRO A 100 -11.23 1.69 12.83
C PRO A 100 -11.88 0.96 14.02
N SER A 101 -11.96 -0.38 13.97
CA SER A 101 -12.54 -1.24 15.01
C SER A 101 -11.81 -1.15 16.36
N PHE A 102 -10.58 -0.64 16.36
CA PHE A 102 -9.80 -0.47 17.57
C PHE A 102 -10.26 0.71 18.44
N PHE A 103 -10.97 1.71 17.92
CA PHE A 103 -11.36 2.85 18.74
C PHE A 103 -12.75 2.66 19.39
N PRO A 104 -12.97 3.20 20.60
CA PRO A 104 -14.30 3.27 21.19
C PRO A 104 -15.17 4.22 20.35
N ILE A 105 -16.15 3.65 19.65
CA ILE A 105 -17.18 4.42 18.93
C ILE A 105 -18.34 4.69 19.89
N THR A 106 -18.89 5.89 19.81
CA THR A 106 -20.09 6.33 20.51
C THR A 106 -21.26 5.38 20.22
N ARG A 107 -22.00 5.00 21.27
CA ARG A 107 -22.93 3.85 21.31
C ARG A 107 -24.04 3.80 20.25
N SER A 108 -24.26 4.85 19.47
CA SER A 108 -25.42 5.00 18.58
C SER A 108 -25.43 4.08 17.35
N TYR A 109 -24.29 3.51 16.92
CA TYR A 109 -24.22 2.85 15.61
C TYR A 109 -24.09 1.32 15.62
N LEU A 110 -23.72 0.67 16.73
CA LEU A 110 -23.47 -0.78 16.74
C LEU A 110 -23.87 -1.40 18.08
N SER A 111 -25.05 -2.03 18.12
CA SER A 111 -25.62 -2.72 19.29
C SER A 111 -25.09 -4.15 19.49
N VAL A 112 -24.17 -4.64 18.64
CA VAL A 112 -23.91 -6.08 18.50
C VAL A 112 -22.38 -6.36 18.47
N PHE A 113 -21.83 -6.71 19.65
CA PHE A 113 -20.78 -7.74 19.87
C PHE A 113 -19.26 -7.50 19.86
N GLU A 114 -18.70 -6.28 19.87
CA GLU A 114 -17.23 -6.15 20.07
C GLU A 114 -16.82 -5.42 21.36
N ARG A 115 -16.02 -6.10 22.20
CA ARG A 115 -15.35 -5.49 23.36
C ARG A 115 -14.34 -4.46 22.85
N ARG A 116 -14.76 -3.20 22.71
CA ARG A 116 -13.88 -2.08 22.32
C ARG A 116 -13.01 -1.64 23.49
N PRO A 117 -11.81 -1.10 23.22
CA PRO A 117 -10.98 -0.61 24.29
C PRO A 117 -11.59 0.64 24.92
N THR A 118 -11.52 0.72 26.24
CA THR A 118 -11.87 1.91 27.00
C THR A 118 -10.83 3.02 26.81
N VAL A 119 -11.16 4.26 27.16
CA VAL A 119 -10.21 5.40 27.14
C VAL A 119 -8.94 5.06 27.92
N GLY A 120 -9.06 4.47 29.12
CA GLY A 120 -7.91 4.02 29.90
C GLY A 120 -7.09 2.92 29.20
N GLN A 121 -7.69 2.10 28.34
CA GLN A 121 -6.94 1.14 27.53
C GLN A 121 -6.14 1.84 26.42
N LEU A 122 -6.67 2.89 25.79
CA LEU A 122 -5.95 3.70 24.81
C LEU A 122 -4.74 4.43 25.43
N GLU A 123 -4.87 4.97 26.64
CA GLU A 123 -3.74 5.57 27.36
C GLU A 123 -2.63 4.53 27.65
N ILE A 124 -3.02 3.32 28.04
CA ILE A 124 -2.05 2.25 28.28
C ILE A 124 -1.38 1.83 26.97
N VAL A 125 -2.10 1.86 25.85
CA VAL A 125 -1.48 1.67 24.54
C VAL A 125 -0.50 2.78 24.23
N GLY A 126 -0.87 4.05 24.39
CA GLY A 126 0.03 5.19 24.19
C GLY A 126 1.33 5.06 24.99
N LYS A 127 1.24 4.66 26.26
CA LYS A 127 2.42 4.35 27.10
C LYS A 127 3.24 3.17 26.58
N SER A 128 2.58 2.18 26.00
CA SER A 128 3.25 0.98 25.45
C SER A 128 3.92 1.25 24.10
N LEU A 129 3.40 2.20 23.31
CA LEU A 129 4.00 2.63 22.05
C LEU A 129 5.41 3.19 22.25
N ALA A 130 5.65 3.89 23.36
CA ALA A 130 6.98 4.40 23.73
C ALA A 130 8.06 3.32 23.83
N ALA A 131 7.67 2.05 24.01
CA ALA A 131 8.61 0.95 24.05
C ALA A 131 8.99 0.41 22.65
N LEU A 132 8.34 0.86 21.57
CA LEU A 132 8.56 0.41 20.20
C LEU A 132 9.56 1.35 19.48
N THR A 133 10.85 1.14 19.69
CA THR A 133 11.89 2.11 19.30
C THR A 133 12.22 2.18 17.81
N ARG A 134 11.63 1.32 16.99
CA ARG A 134 12.04 1.12 15.59
C ARG A 134 10.88 1.21 14.59
N VAL A 135 9.74 1.72 15.01
CA VAL A 135 8.59 1.92 14.12
C VAL A 135 8.89 3.06 13.16
N ASN A 136 9.00 2.74 11.88
CA ASN A 136 9.27 3.70 10.81
C ASN A 136 8.14 3.75 9.76
N GLN A 137 7.11 2.91 9.91
CA GLN A 137 5.94 2.91 9.06
C GLN A 137 4.65 2.92 9.90
N VAL A 138 3.71 3.77 9.52
CA VAL A 138 2.37 3.82 10.11
C VAL A 138 1.34 3.79 8.99
N THR A 139 0.41 2.85 9.09
CA THR A 139 -0.80 2.82 8.27
C THR A 139 -1.99 3.05 9.19
N ASN A 140 -2.81 4.05 8.88
CA ASN A 140 -4.06 4.29 9.58
C ASN A 140 -5.24 4.12 8.63
N THR A 141 -6.23 3.34 9.01
CA THR A 141 -7.43 3.09 8.24
C THR A 141 -8.64 3.49 9.08
N LEU A 142 -9.35 4.55 8.68
CA LEU A 142 -10.49 5.20 9.37
C LEU A 142 -11.66 5.49 8.41
N HIS A 143 -12.08 4.51 7.61
CA HIS A 143 -13.10 4.70 6.56
C HIS A 143 -14.57 4.46 7.00
N LYS A 144 -14.83 4.03 8.25
CA LYS A 144 -16.18 3.57 8.67
C LYS A 144 -16.80 4.27 9.87
N TYR A 145 -16.04 5.07 10.61
CA TYR A 145 -16.53 5.59 11.88
C TYR A 145 -16.39 7.10 11.95
N PRO A 146 -17.50 7.81 12.24
CA PRO A 146 -17.43 9.23 12.53
C PRO A 146 -16.61 9.46 13.79
N HIS A 147 -15.87 10.55 13.74
CA HIS A 147 -15.07 11.18 14.78
C HIS A 147 -15.34 10.71 16.21
N SER A 148 -14.27 10.28 16.88
CA SER A 148 -14.21 10.23 18.33
C SER A 148 -12.96 10.98 18.75
N SER A 149 -13.14 12.14 19.39
CA SER A 149 -12.04 12.91 20.02
C SER A 149 -11.24 12.06 21.01
N LEU A 150 -11.80 10.93 21.47
CA LEU A 150 -11.14 9.93 22.30
C LEU A 150 -9.89 9.30 21.65
N ALA A 151 -9.72 9.39 20.32
CA ALA A 151 -8.52 8.90 19.64
C ALA A 151 -7.34 9.89 19.68
N SER A 152 -7.58 11.17 19.97
CA SER A 152 -6.55 12.21 19.95
C SER A 152 -5.36 11.92 20.87
N PRO A 153 -5.55 11.50 22.15
CA PRO A 153 -4.42 11.15 23.02
C PRO A 153 -3.57 9.99 22.48
N PHE A 154 -4.19 9.05 21.77
CA PHE A 154 -3.48 7.94 21.16
C PHE A 154 -2.63 8.42 19.98
N PHE A 155 -3.16 9.27 19.10
CA PHE A 155 -2.39 9.83 17.98
C PHE A 155 -1.27 10.75 18.46
N GLN A 156 -1.52 11.59 19.47
CA GLN A 156 -0.46 12.41 20.08
C GLN A 156 0.68 11.53 20.61
N ALA A 157 0.37 10.45 21.33
CA ALA A 157 1.39 9.51 21.77
C ALA A 157 2.12 8.84 20.59
N LEU A 158 1.40 8.49 19.52
CA LEU A 158 2.00 7.91 18.32
C LEU A 158 3.02 8.86 17.67
N TRP A 159 2.66 10.14 17.52
CA TRP A 159 3.53 11.15 16.92
C TRP A 159 4.74 11.49 17.77
N MET A 160 4.54 11.68 19.08
CA MET A 160 5.63 11.94 20.02
C MET A 160 6.69 10.82 20.03
N ASN A 161 6.27 9.56 19.84
CA ASN A 161 7.18 8.42 19.89
C ASN A 161 7.83 8.07 18.55
N PHE A 162 7.10 8.20 17.43
CA PHE A 162 7.59 7.72 16.14
C PHE A 162 7.84 8.84 15.14
N GLY A 163 7.28 10.03 15.34
CA GLY A 163 7.36 11.14 14.40
C GLY A 163 8.79 11.44 13.92
N PRO A 164 9.79 11.57 14.83
CA PRO A 164 11.16 11.84 14.45
C PRO A 164 11.84 10.78 13.56
N ILE A 165 11.37 9.52 13.58
CA ILE A 165 11.95 8.40 12.83
C ILE A 165 11.01 7.85 11.73
N LEU A 166 9.79 8.39 11.63
CA LEU A 166 8.77 7.91 10.72
C LEU A 166 9.18 8.21 9.27
N GLN A 167 9.24 7.17 8.44
CA GLN A 167 9.62 7.28 7.03
C GLN A 167 8.42 7.17 6.10
N THR A 168 7.45 6.34 6.45
CA THR A 168 6.26 6.09 5.63
C THR A 168 4.99 6.29 6.45
N LEU A 169 4.10 7.14 5.94
CA LEU A 169 2.79 7.37 6.50
C LEU A 169 1.74 7.09 5.44
N SER A 170 0.83 6.17 5.72
CA SER A 170 -0.30 5.83 4.85
C SER A 170 -1.60 6.03 5.61
N VAL A 171 -2.49 6.87 5.08
CA VAL A 171 -3.77 7.22 5.73
C VAL A 171 -4.92 6.93 4.78
N HIS A 172 -5.83 6.06 5.21
CA HIS A 172 -7.02 5.65 4.47
C HIS A 172 -8.25 6.11 5.26
N LEU A 173 -8.76 7.29 4.97
CA LEU A 173 -9.75 7.96 5.81
C LEU A 173 -10.78 8.70 4.95
N THR A 174 -11.88 9.10 5.57
CA THR A 174 -12.79 10.08 4.96
C THR A 174 -12.22 11.48 5.15
N PRO A 175 -12.55 12.47 4.30
CA PRO A 175 -12.03 13.83 4.44
C PRO A 175 -12.21 14.42 5.84
N GLU A 176 -13.35 14.16 6.50
CA GLU A 176 -13.64 14.68 7.83
C GLU A 176 -12.66 14.12 8.88
N ASN A 177 -12.30 12.84 8.78
CA ASN A 177 -11.36 12.21 9.71
C ASN A 177 -9.90 12.69 9.55
N LEU A 178 -9.62 13.53 8.55
CA LEU A 178 -8.29 14.08 8.28
C LEU A 178 -7.82 15.00 9.42
N GLU A 179 -8.69 15.90 9.92
CA GLU A 179 -8.37 16.88 10.97
C GLU A 179 -7.97 16.23 12.30
N LEU A 180 -8.50 15.04 12.58
CA LEU A 180 -8.16 14.30 13.80
C LEU A 180 -6.76 13.70 13.79
N PHE A 181 -6.23 13.45 12.60
CA PHE A 181 -5.03 12.65 12.43
C PHE A 181 -3.85 13.48 11.90
N LEU A 182 -4.11 14.42 11.00
CA LEU A 182 -3.10 15.28 10.39
C LEU A 182 -3.17 16.69 10.98
N ASP A 183 -2.43 16.92 12.05
CA ASP A 183 -2.22 18.26 12.59
C ASP A 183 -0.98 18.90 11.94
N PRO A 184 -1.08 20.10 11.33
CA PRO A 184 0.08 20.81 10.80
C PRO A 184 1.20 21.03 11.84
N ALA A 185 0.89 21.15 13.13
CA ALA A 185 1.89 21.25 14.19
C ALA A 185 2.74 19.98 14.29
N VAL A 186 2.09 18.81 14.20
CA VAL A 186 2.74 17.49 14.19
C VAL A 186 3.65 17.31 12.98
N ALA A 187 3.29 17.86 11.82
CA ALA A 187 4.10 17.75 10.61
C ALA A 187 5.56 18.20 10.82
N THR A 188 5.80 19.14 11.74
CA THR A 188 7.15 19.64 12.05
C THR A 188 8.05 18.60 12.74
N GLU A 189 7.44 17.58 13.37
CA GLU A 189 8.11 16.45 14.02
C GLU A 189 8.47 15.34 13.01
N LEU A 190 7.76 15.27 11.88
CA LEU A 190 7.90 14.21 10.88
C LEU A 190 9.05 14.46 9.88
N ARG A 191 10.22 14.85 10.37
CA ARG A 191 11.36 15.29 9.53
C ARG A 191 11.97 14.17 8.68
N CYS A 192 11.77 12.91 9.07
CA CYS A 192 12.23 11.74 8.33
C CYS A 192 11.19 11.20 7.34
N LEU A 193 10.01 11.83 7.25
CA LEU A 193 8.94 11.33 6.39
C LEU A 193 9.27 11.53 4.92
N THR A 194 9.45 10.43 4.21
CA THR A 194 9.83 10.41 2.79
C THR A 194 8.70 9.91 1.90
N THR A 195 7.74 9.17 2.46
CA THR A 195 6.58 8.63 1.75
C THR A 195 5.31 9.01 2.47
N LEU A 196 4.44 9.75 1.79
CA LEU A 196 3.10 10.07 2.24
C LEU A 196 2.09 9.50 1.26
N GLU A 197 1.16 8.71 1.79
CA GLU A 197 0.02 8.16 1.07
C GLU A 197 -1.27 8.59 1.75
N VAL A 198 -2.15 9.22 0.98
CA VAL A 198 -3.47 9.67 1.43
C VAL A 198 -4.50 9.03 0.51
N ARG A 199 -5.40 8.23 1.07
CA ARG A 199 -6.53 7.62 0.37
C ARG A 199 -7.84 8.11 0.97
N PHE A 200 -8.54 8.94 0.23
CA PHE A 200 -9.88 9.39 0.56
C PHE A 200 -10.88 8.29 0.23
N CYS A 201 -11.52 7.75 1.27
CA CYS A 201 -12.51 6.69 1.18
C CYS A 201 -13.92 7.26 1.12
N ASP A 202 -14.86 6.44 0.62
CA ASP A 202 -16.27 6.84 0.52
C ASP A 202 -16.95 7.04 1.86
N THR A 203 -17.60 8.20 1.99
CA THR A 203 -18.42 8.57 3.13
C THR A 203 -19.82 8.03 2.88
N ARG A 204 -20.30 7.17 3.78
CA ARG A 204 -21.74 6.85 3.80
C ARG A 204 -22.60 8.08 4.13
N THR A 205 -21.97 9.11 4.69
CA THR A 205 -22.60 10.39 5.00
C THR A 205 -22.53 11.29 3.77
N SER A 206 -23.66 11.90 3.42
CA SER A 206 -23.79 12.86 2.32
C SER A 206 -23.11 14.21 2.66
N THR A 207 -21.81 14.20 2.92
CA THR A 207 -21.05 15.43 3.12
C THR A 207 -20.93 16.18 1.80
N SER A 208 -21.15 17.50 1.85
CA SER A 208 -21.09 18.32 0.64
C SER A 208 -19.66 18.37 0.13
N ILE A 209 -19.51 18.48 -1.19
CA ILE A 209 -18.19 18.46 -1.81
C ILE A 209 -17.38 19.71 -1.40
N GLU A 210 -18.05 20.83 -1.16
CA GLU A 210 -17.45 22.07 -0.64
C GLU A 210 -16.86 21.87 0.75
N HIS A 211 -17.55 21.13 1.63
CA HIS A 211 -17.03 20.82 2.96
C HIS A 211 -15.76 19.98 2.89
N ASN A 212 -15.73 18.95 2.05
CA ASN A 212 -14.55 18.13 1.83
C ASN A 212 -13.37 18.95 1.28
N ARG A 213 -13.66 19.88 0.36
CA ARG A 213 -12.67 20.82 -0.18
C ARG A 213 -12.08 21.70 0.91
N ASP A 214 -12.91 22.24 1.79
CA ASP A 214 -12.47 23.08 2.89
C ASP A 214 -11.57 22.32 3.87
N ILE A 215 -11.91 21.08 4.21
CA ILE A 215 -11.08 20.23 5.08
C ILE A 215 -9.71 19.93 4.45
N ILE A 216 -9.69 19.58 3.16
CA ILE A 216 -8.43 19.33 2.44
C ILE A 216 -7.55 20.58 2.43
N ARG A 217 -8.16 21.75 2.20
CA ARG A 217 -7.46 23.04 2.19
C ARG A 217 -6.98 23.44 3.59
N SER A 218 -7.77 23.24 4.64
CA SER A 218 -7.43 23.64 6.01
C SER A 218 -6.40 22.71 6.65
N THR A 219 -6.36 21.45 6.23
CA THR A 219 -5.66 20.39 6.96
C THR A 219 -4.55 19.75 6.12
N LEU A 220 -4.90 19.10 4.99
CA LEU A 220 -3.91 18.35 4.21
C LEU A 220 -2.89 19.28 3.57
N LEU A 221 -3.35 20.42 3.06
CA LEU A 221 -2.48 21.38 2.39
C LEU A 221 -1.39 21.93 3.34
N PRO A 222 -1.69 22.54 4.50
CA PRO A 222 -0.65 23.00 5.41
C PRO A 222 0.27 21.87 5.90
N PHE A 223 -0.31 20.70 6.20
CA PHE A 223 0.45 19.52 6.63
C PHE A 223 1.51 19.12 5.59
N THR A 224 1.12 19.06 4.31
CA THR A 224 2.03 18.68 3.22
C THR A 224 3.03 19.77 2.86
N GLN A 225 2.67 21.05 2.98
CA GLN A 225 3.59 22.18 2.79
C GLN A 225 4.78 22.12 3.75
N VAL A 226 4.57 21.72 5.02
CA VAL A 226 5.65 21.53 5.99
C VAL A 226 6.61 20.40 5.57
N LEU A 227 6.09 19.39 4.86
CA LEU A 227 6.80 18.16 4.50
C LEU A 227 7.40 18.19 3.10
N CYS A 228 7.08 19.17 2.25
CA CYS A 228 7.43 19.19 0.83
C CYS A 228 8.94 19.02 0.57
N LYS A 229 9.80 19.51 1.47
CA LYS A 229 11.27 19.38 1.40
C LYS A 229 11.80 17.98 1.70
N TYR A 230 11.02 17.11 2.33
CA TYR A 230 11.42 15.77 2.75
C TYR A 230 10.82 14.67 1.87
N LEU A 231 9.62 14.92 1.33
CA LEU A 231 8.87 13.93 0.57
C LEU A 231 9.57 13.55 -0.75
N THR A 232 9.79 12.24 -0.90
CA THR A 232 10.27 11.59 -2.13
C THR A 232 9.16 10.89 -2.89
N SER A 233 8.06 10.59 -2.19
CA SER A 233 6.93 9.84 -2.72
C SER A 233 5.64 10.43 -2.17
N LEU A 234 4.77 10.87 -3.08
CA LEU A 234 3.42 11.35 -2.76
C LEU A 234 2.40 10.47 -3.47
N THR A 235 1.47 9.91 -2.70
CA THR A 235 0.32 9.17 -3.22
C THR A 235 -0.96 9.83 -2.75
N ILE A 236 -1.82 10.21 -3.68
CA ILE A 236 -3.17 10.69 -3.38
C ILE A 236 -4.16 9.84 -4.16
N CYS A 237 -5.04 9.15 -3.46
CA CYS A 237 -6.11 8.38 -4.05
C CYS A 237 -7.45 8.90 -3.56
N THR A 238 -8.44 9.01 -4.44
CA THR A 238 -9.80 9.39 -4.10
C THR A 238 -10.75 8.34 -4.65
N SER A 239 -11.59 7.75 -3.80
CA SER A 239 -12.72 6.93 -4.23
C SER A 239 -14.04 7.73 -4.28
N THR A 240 -13.98 9.03 -3.97
CA THR A 240 -15.12 9.94 -3.95
C THR A 240 -14.81 11.23 -4.67
N LYS A 241 -15.88 11.99 -4.98
CA LYS A 241 -15.78 13.36 -5.48
C LYS A 241 -14.96 14.19 -4.50
N THR A 242 -13.76 14.55 -4.91
CA THR A 242 -12.81 15.29 -4.07
C THR A 242 -12.11 16.35 -4.91
N TYR A 243 -12.20 17.59 -4.48
CA TYR A 243 -11.55 18.72 -5.14
C TYR A 243 -10.09 18.82 -4.71
N LEU A 244 -9.18 18.33 -5.56
CA LEU A 244 -7.73 18.40 -5.33
C LEU A 244 -7.07 19.63 -5.95
N GLY A 245 -7.79 20.42 -6.75
CA GLY A 245 -7.26 21.59 -7.45
C GLY A 245 -6.60 22.59 -6.50
N GLN A 246 -7.30 22.97 -5.43
CA GLN A 246 -6.78 23.91 -4.42
C GLN A 246 -5.56 23.35 -3.68
N PHE A 247 -5.54 22.05 -3.41
CA PHE A 247 -4.39 21.38 -2.80
C PHE A 247 -3.14 21.51 -3.67
N PHE A 248 -3.22 21.14 -4.95
CA PHE A 248 -2.07 21.19 -5.85
C PHE A 248 -1.60 22.61 -6.19
N ASN A 249 -2.53 23.58 -6.23
CA ASN A 249 -2.17 25.00 -6.37
C ASN A 249 -1.37 25.49 -5.16
N GLY A 250 -1.77 25.10 -3.94
CA GLY A 250 -1.17 25.60 -2.71
C GLY A 250 0.12 24.90 -2.29
N VAL A 251 0.29 23.61 -2.60
CA VAL A 251 1.31 22.78 -1.92
C VAL A 251 2.77 23.15 -2.25
N GLY A 252 3.01 23.92 -3.31
CA GLY A 252 4.32 24.47 -3.64
C GLY A 252 5.21 23.53 -4.45
N TYR A 253 6.50 23.46 -4.12
CA TYR A 253 7.52 22.69 -4.83
C TYR A 253 8.16 21.63 -3.93
N PHE A 254 8.41 20.45 -4.50
CA PHE A 254 8.90 19.24 -3.84
C PHE A 254 10.26 18.89 -4.43
N PRO A 255 11.36 19.45 -3.89
CA PRO A 255 12.69 19.34 -4.51
C PRO A 255 13.26 17.91 -4.55
N ARG A 256 12.63 16.95 -3.86
CA ARG A 256 13.09 15.56 -3.75
C ARG A 256 12.08 14.54 -4.28
N SER A 257 10.94 14.99 -4.81
CA SER A 257 9.88 14.08 -5.24
C SER A 257 10.32 13.30 -6.47
N LYS A 258 10.42 11.97 -6.31
CA LYS A 258 10.73 11.02 -7.38
C LYS A 258 9.51 10.21 -7.79
N ARG A 259 8.52 10.08 -6.92
CA ARG A 259 7.34 9.24 -7.14
C ARG A 259 6.07 10.02 -6.88
N LEU A 260 5.21 10.06 -7.87
CA LEU A 260 3.89 10.67 -7.77
C LEU A 260 2.85 9.67 -8.23
N LYS A 261 1.89 9.36 -7.35
CA LYS A 261 0.76 8.48 -7.66
C LYS A 261 -0.54 9.20 -7.40
N LEU A 262 -1.33 9.37 -8.45
CA LEU A 262 -2.67 9.93 -8.42
C LEU A 262 -3.65 8.85 -8.85
N CYS A 263 -4.52 8.40 -7.95
CA CYS A 263 -5.63 7.50 -8.29
C CYS A 263 -6.93 8.24 -8.04
N VAL A 264 -7.42 8.93 -9.05
CA VAL A 264 -8.41 9.99 -8.86
C VAL A 264 -9.76 9.60 -9.43
N PHE A 265 -10.81 9.96 -8.71
CA PHE A 265 -12.16 9.94 -9.24
C PHE A 265 -12.46 11.24 -9.98
N VAL A 266 -12.48 11.21 -11.32
CA VAL A 266 -12.67 12.40 -12.16
C VAL A 266 -14.09 12.41 -12.71
N GLN A 267 -14.87 13.43 -12.36
CA GLN A 267 -16.16 13.68 -12.97
C GLN A 267 -16.13 14.90 -13.90
N GLU A 268 -17.07 14.94 -14.86
CA GLU A 268 -17.14 16.00 -15.87
C GLU A 268 -17.37 17.39 -15.26
N ASP A 269 -18.14 17.47 -14.17
CA ASP A 269 -18.42 18.70 -13.42
C ASP A 269 -17.20 19.26 -12.67
N VAL A 270 -16.13 18.48 -12.54
CA VAL A 270 -14.91 18.87 -11.81
C VAL A 270 -13.72 19.13 -12.75
N LEU A 271 -13.91 19.05 -14.07
CA LEU A 271 -12.82 19.09 -15.06
C LEU A 271 -11.96 20.36 -14.99
N GLU A 272 -12.56 21.52 -14.73
CA GLU A 272 -11.86 22.81 -14.63
C GLU A 272 -10.87 22.85 -13.45
N GLU A 273 -11.04 21.99 -12.44
CA GLU A 273 -10.15 21.95 -11.27
C GLU A 273 -8.92 21.06 -11.46
N TRP A 274 -8.69 20.52 -12.66
CA TRP A 274 -7.58 19.60 -12.91
C TRP A 274 -6.30 20.25 -13.44
N ASP A 275 -6.37 21.51 -13.88
CA ASP A 275 -5.19 22.29 -14.25
C ASP A 275 -4.13 22.38 -13.13
N PRO A 276 -4.49 22.52 -11.84
CA PRO A 276 -3.52 22.52 -10.76
C PRO A 276 -2.71 21.22 -10.60
N PRO A 277 -3.29 20.01 -10.56
CA PRO A 277 -2.53 18.75 -10.63
C PRO A 277 -1.55 18.69 -11.82
N ILE A 278 -1.97 19.15 -13.00
CA ILE A 278 -1.12 19.22 -14.19
C ILE A 278 0.07 20.15 -13.95
N ASN A 279 -0.21 21.38 -13.54
CA ASN A 279 0.81 22.39 -13.29
C ASN A 279 1.81 21.91 -12.23
N PHE A 280 1.32 21.15 -11.25
CA PHE A 280 2.15 20.46 -10.30
C PHE A 280 3.05 19.42 -10.98
N ILE A 281 2.51 18.48 -11.77
CA ILE A 281 3.32 17.48 -12.49
C ILE A 281 4.39 18.16 -13.34
N ASN A 282 4.02 19.19 -14.10
CA ASN A 282 4.92 19.93 -14.98
C ASN A 282 6.06 20.62 -14.26
N ARG A 283 5.74 21.28 -13.14
CA ARG A 283 6.74 21.91 -12.27
C ARG A 283 7.79 20.90 -11.76
N HIS A 284 7.42 19.63 -11.66
CA HIS A 284 8.28 18.54 -11.17
C HIS A 284 8.70 17.55 -12.27
N ALA A 285 8.51 17.88 -13.55
CA ALA A 285 8.74 16.98 -14.68
C ALA A 285 10.20 16.47 -14.78
N ALA A 286 11.15 17.27 -14.29
CA ALA A 286 12.58 16.91 -14.24
C ALA A 286 12.96 16.03 -13.04
N LEU A 287 12.06 15.86 -12.06
CA LEU A 287 12.32 15.11 -10.82
C LEU A 287 11.56 13.79 -10.75
N ILE A 288 10.34 13.74 -11.30
CA ILE A 288 9.47 12.56 -11.19
C ILE A 288 10.03 11.43 -12.07
N GLU A 289 10.42 10.34 -11.43
CA GLU A 289 10.92 9.10 -12.04
C GLU A 289 9.83 8.03 -12.18
N ASP A 290 8.88 7.96 -11.24
CA ASP A 290 7.72 7.05 -11.26
C ASP A 290 6.43 7.88 -11.19
N LEU A 291 5.71 7.94 -12.31
CA LEU A 291 4.43 8.62 -12.42
C LEU A 291 3.32 7.58 -12.58
N THR A 292 2.37 7.58 -11.66
CA THR A 292 1.14 6.82 -11.77
C THR A 292 -0.03 7.78 -11.79
N VAL A 293 -0.85 7.73 -12.83
CA VAL A 293 -2.09 8.50 -12.94
C VAL A 293 -3.15 7.52 -13.38
N THR A 294 -4.10 7.17 -12.52
CA THR A 294 -5.18 6.22 -12.84
C THR A 294 -6.52 6.80 -12.40
N ASP A 295 -7.57 6.43 -13.11
CA ASP A 295 -8.95 6.69 -12.73
C ASP A 295 -9.45 5.58 -11.79
N ALA A 296 -10.12 5.96 -10.71
CA ALA A 296 -10.76 5.00 -9.82
C ALA A 296 -11.97 4.31 -10.47
N LEU A 297 -12.69 4.96 -11.41
CA LEU A 297 -13.95 4.47 -12.00
C LEU A 297 -13.99 4.44 -13.54
N GLY A 298 -12.88 4.77 -14.23
CA GLY A 298 -12.76 4.64 -15.70
C GLY A 298 -13.67 5.59 -16.51
N LEU A 299 -13.93 6.79 -15.98
CA LEU A 299 -14.83 7.79 -16.54
C LEU A 299 -14.28 8.53 -17.76
N ARG A 300 -15.18 9.16 -18.51
CA ARG A 300 -14.83 9.88 -19.74
C ARG A 300 -14.02 11.15 -19.51
N ALA A 301 -14.32 11.86 -18.41
CA ALA A 301 -13.66 13.11 -18.03
C ALA A 301 -12.14 12.94 -17.87
N TYR A 302 -11.71 11.88 -17.19
CA TYR A 302 -10.29 11.53 -17.02
C TYR A 302 -9.55 11.46 -18.37
N ARG A 303 -10.21 10.98 -19.42
CA ARG A 303 -9.64 10.82 -20.77
C ARG A 303 -9.23 12.17 -21.34
N LYS A 304 -10.13 13.16 -21.28
CA LYS A 304 -9.82 14.51 -21.77
C LYS A 304 -8.62 15.07 -21.03
N TRP A 305 -8.62 14.94 -19.71
CA TRP A 305 -7.57 15.47 -18.84
C TRP A 305 -6.19 14.83 -19.10
N VAL A 306 -6.08 13.50 -19.05
CA VAL A 306 -4.77 12.85 -19.22
C VAL A 306 -4.27 12.98 -20.64
N HIS A 307 -5.14 12.88 -21.65
CA HIS A 307 -4.72 12.89 -23.06
C HIS A 307 -4.41 14.26 -23.60
N GLU A 308 -5.27 15.24 -23.35
CA GLU A 308 -4.98 16.59 -23.81
C GLU A 308 -3.80 17.11 -23.03
N THR A 309 -3.67 16.80 -21.74
CA THR A 309 -2.70 17.54 -20.95
C THR A 309 -1.37 16.85 -20.74
N LEU A 310 -1.25 15.52 -20.58
CA LEU A 310 0.10 14.93 -20.51
C LEU A 310 0.83 14.96 -21.86
N ALA A 311 0.10 15.00 -22.98
CA ALA A 311 0.68 14.99 -24.32
C ALA A 311 1.63 16.17 -24.60
N TYR A 312 1.41 17.33 -23.98
CA TYR A 312 2.19 18.54 -24.27
C TYR A 312 3.43 18.73 -23.38
N HIS A 313 3.71 17.81 -22.46
CA HIS A 313 4.73 18.04 -21.44
C HIS A 313 5.90 17.08 -21.56
N HIS A 314 7.11 17.65 -21.46
CA HIS A 314 8.36 16.90 -21.47
C HIS A 314 8.64 16.31 -20.08
N LEU A 315 8.14 15.10 -19.80
CA LEU A 315 8.46 14.39 -18.56
C LEU A 315 9.80 13.64 -18.71
N LEU A 316 10.88 14.41 -18.79
CA LEU A 316 12.22 13.93 -19.15
C LEU A 316 12.78 12.89 -18.19
N ALA A 317 12.40 12.95 -16.91
CA ALA A 317 12.91 12.05 -15.88
C ALA A 317 12.07 10.77 -15.69
N VAL A 318 10.86 10.69 -16.27
CA VAL A 318 9.95 9.57 -16.04
C VAL A 318 10.52 8.30 -16.66
N ARG A 319 10.84 7.34 -15.79
CA ARG A 319 11.30 5.99 -16.14
C ARG A 319 10.17 4.98 -16.09
N LYS A 320 9.26 5.18 -15.13
CA LYS A 320 8.07 4.34 -14.98
C LYS A 320 6.82 5.18 -15.13
N LEU A 321 5.99 4.82 -16.09
CA LEU A 321 4.67 5.39 -16.30
C LEU A 321 3.60 4.33 -16.09
N SER A 322 2.64 4.61 -15.21
CA SER A 322 1.44 3.81 -15.01
C SER A 322 0.21 4.65 -15.30
N ILE A 323 -0.55 4.28 -16.32
CA ILE A 323 -1.72 5.02 -16.79
C ILE A 323 -2.84 4.05 -17.16
N ASP A 324 -4.08 4.54 -17.09
CA ASP A 324 -5.21 3.76 -17.60
C ASP A 324 -5.34 3.91 -19.10
N LEU A 325 -5.62 2.79 -19.76
CA LEU A 325 -6.01 2.75 -21.16
C LEU A 325 -7.43 3.25 -21.34
N TYR A 326 -7.64 3.92 -22.47
CA TYR A 326 -8.94 4.46 -22.82
C TYR A 326 -9.26 4.17 -24.29
N TYR A 327 -10.54 3.89 -24.55
CA TYR A 327 -11.11 3.77 -25.88
C TYR A 327 -11.90 5.02 -26.28
N ASN A 328 -11.55 5.65 -27.40
CA ASN A 328 -12.25 6.80 -27.96
C ASN A 328 -13.72 6.48 -28.29
N SER A 329 -14.49 7.50 -28.68
CA SER A 329 -15.90 7.30 -29.06
C SER A 329 -16.09 6.34 -30.23
N ALA A 330 -15.05 6.09 -31.02
CA ALA A 330 -15.02 5.11 -32.10
C ALA A 330 -14.59 3.70 -31.64
N GLY A 331 -14.32 3.49 -30.35
CA GLY A 331 -13.87 2.20 -29.82
C GLY A 331 -12.41 1.87 -30.09
N ASN A 332 -11.60 2.84 -30.54
CA ASN A 332 -10.17 2.66 -30.74
C ASN A 332 -9.40 3.09 -29.49
N PRO A 333 -8.43 2.30 -29.02
CA PRO A 333 -7.65 2.65 -27.85
C PRO A 333 -6.73 3.81 -28.21
N HIS A 334 -6.69 4.80 -27.35
CA HIS A 334 -5.86 5.99 -27.54
C HIS A 334 -4.86 6.09 -26.41
N TYR A 335 -3.68 6.66 -26.68
CA TYR A 335 -2.67 6.95 -25.64
C TYR A 335 -2.64 8.42 -25.29
N PRO A 336 -2.36 8.75 -24.03
CA PRO A 336 -2.34 10.12 -23.60
C PRO A 336 -1.08 10.89 -23.99
N THR A 337 -0.11 10.22 -24.61
CA THR A 337 1.20 10.85 -24.83
C THR A 337 1.85 10.26 -26.08
N ASP A 338 2.31 11.12 -26.99
CA ASP A 338 3.34 10.70 -27.94
C ASP A 338 4.56 10.34 -27.10
N LEU A 339 4.85 9.04 -26.94
CA LEU A 339 5.91 8.56 -26.04
C LEU A 339 7.30 9.04 -26.45
N LYS A 340 7.44 9.73 -27.60
CA LYS A 340 8.60 10.57 -27.92
C LYS A 340 8.91 11.63 -26.85
N MET A 341 7.91 12.06 -26.09
CA MET A 341 8.05 13.03 -25.01
C MET A 341 8.64 12.44 -23.73
N LEU A 342 8.80 11.10 -23.67
CA LEU A 342 9.31 10.36 -22.51
C LEU A 342 10.60 9.61 -22.88
N PRO A 343 11.72 10.33 -23.12
CA PRO A 343 12.96 9.73 -23.61
C PRO A 343 13.61 8.74 -22.63
N SER A 344 13.24 8.79 -21.35
CA SER A 344 13.79 7.94 -20.29
C SER A 344 12.89 6.75 -19.92
N LEU A 345 11.76 6.57 -20.59
CA LEU A 345 10.77 5.57 -20.20
C LEU A 345 11.30 4.14 -20.41
N ASP A 346 11.42 3.40 -19.30
CA ASP A 346 11.82 1.98 -19.28
C ASP A 346 10.67 1.03 -18.92
N THR A 347 9.68 1.50 -18.16
CA THR A 347 8.59 0.71 -17.62
C THR A 347 7.26 1.34 -17.97
N LEU A 348 6.43 0.63 -18.71
CA LEU A 348 5.08 1.05 -19.06
C LEU A 348 4.06 0.08 -18.43
N VAL A 349 3.16 0.63 -17.63
CA VAL A 349 2.06 -0.09 -17.01
C VAL A 349 0.74 0.48 -17.52
N LEU A 350 -0.02 -0.36 -18.22
CA LEU A 350 -1.31 -0.01 -18.80
C LEU A 350 -2.42 -0.73 -18.07
N THR A 351 -3.27 0.03 -17.39
CA THR A 351 -4.36 -0.47 -16.53
C THR A 351 -5.73 0.03 -17.00
N GLY A 352 -6.78 -0.23 -16.21
CA GLY A 352 -8.13 0.34 -16.40
C GLY A 352 -8.99 -0.39 -17.42
N GLN A 353 -8.45 -0.76 -18.58
CA GLN A 353 -9.20 -1.40 -19.66
C GLN A 353 -8.48 -2.61 -20.25
N VAL A 354 -9.28 -3.56 -20.72
CA VAL A 354 -8.80 -4.76 -21.40
C VAL A 354 -8.40 -4.38 -22.83
N LEU A 355 -7.14 -4.58 -23.18
CA LEU A 355 -6.60 -4.27 -24.50
C LEU A 355 -6.91 -5.41 -25.48
N GLN A 356 -7.67 -5.12 -26.53
CA GLN A 356 -7.93 -6.09 -27.59
C GLN A 356 -6.68 -6.36 -28.41
N GLN A 357 -6.39 -7.63 -28.68
CA GLN A 357 -5.20 -8.00 -29.44
C GLN A 357 -5.09 -7.31 -30.81
N SER A 358 -6.21 -7.12 -31.51
CA SER A 358 -6.26 -6.46 -32.83
C SER A 358 -5.67 -5.06 -32.80
N LEU A 359 -5.80 -4.36 -31.67
CA LEU A 359 -5.50 -2.94 -31.58
C LEU A 359 -4.07 -2.68 -31.12
N ILE A 360 -3.36 -3.70 -30.61
CA ILE A 360 -2.02 -3.59 -30.00
C ILE A 360 -1.00 -2.89 -30.89
N HIS A 361 -1.07 -3.11 -32.21
CA HIS A 361 -0.17 -2.45 -33.16
C HIS A 361 -0.43 -0.95 -33.29
N GLU A 362 -1.68 -0.52 -33.14
CA GLU A 362 -2.08 0.89 -33.14
C GLU A 362 -1.81 1.52 -31.78
N THR A 363 -1.86 0.69 -30.73
CA THR A 363 -1.74 1.15 -29.35
C THR A 363 -0.27 1.38 -28.99
N LEU A 364 0.60 0.41 -29.27
CA LEU A 364 1.97 0.48 -28.76
C LEU A 364 2.82 1.54 -29.47
N PRO A 365 3.66 2.27 -28.73
CA PRO A 365 4.50 3.32 -29.28
C PRO A 365 5.48 2.77 -30.32
N THR A 366 5.71 3.58 -31.35
CA THR A 366 6.82 3.39 -32.30
C THR A 366 8.20 3.41 -31.61
N ASN A 367 8.31 4.01 -30.42
CA ASN A 367 9.51 4.02 -29.57
C ASN A 367 9.65 2.78 -28.67
N GLY A 368 8.97 1.67 -28.98
CA GLY A 368 9.02 0.43 -28.18
C GLY A 368 10.42 -0.12 -27.86
N ARG A 369 11.47 0.36 -28.54
CA ARG A 369 12.87 0.01 -28.27
C ARG A 369 13.39 0.40 -26.88
N LEU A 370 12.83 1.45 -26.27
CA LEU A 370 13.28 1.92 -24.94
C LEU A 370 12.60 1.16 -23.80
N ILE A 371 11.40 0.62 -24.05
CA ILE A 371 10.60 -0.05 -23.03
C ILE A 371 11.20 -1.44 -22.76
N ARG A 372 11.62 -1.64 -21.52
CA ARG A 372 12.17 -2.90 -21.00
C ARG A 372 11.14 -3.69 -20.22
N ARG A 373 10.16 -3.02 -19.61
CA ARG A 373 9.14 -3.65 -18.78
C ARG A 373 7.76 -3.21 -19.22
N LEU A 374 6.90 -4.17 -19.53
CA LEU A 374 5.55 -3.92 -19.99
C LEU A 374 4.57 -4.70 -19.14
N ASN A 375 3.55 -4.01 -18.61
CA ASN A 375 2.42 -4.62 -17.95
C ASN A 375 1.12 -4.24 -18.68
N LEU A 376 0.40 -5.25 -19.16
CA LEU A 376 -0.85 -5.09 -19.91
C LEU A 376 -1.97 -5.92 -19.28
N ILE A 377 -3.19 -5.39 -19.38
CA ILE A 377 -4.42 -6.18 -19.25
C ILE A 377 -4.91 -6.48 -20.66
N VAL A 378 -5.02 -7.76 -21.04
CA VAL A 378 -5.41 -8.21 -22.39
C VAL A 378 -6.65 -9.10 -22.34
N ASP A 379 -7.41 -9.14 -23.43
CA ASP A 379 -8.62 -9.95 -23.56
C ASP A 379 -8.29 -11.44 -23.66
N PHE A 380 -7.28 -11.78 -24.45
CA PHE A 380 -6.76 -13.14 -24.55
C PHE A 380 -5.25 -13.15 -24.81
N ILE A 381 -4.58 -14.21 -24.37
CA ILE A 381 -3.15 -14.41 -24.60
C ILE A 381 -3.01 -15.36 -25.79
N SER A 382 -2.36 -14.92 -26.86
CA SER A 382 -2.07 -15.76 -28.03
C SER A 382 -0.60 -15.66 -28.47
N ALA A 383 -0.15 -16.63 -29.28
CA ALA A 383 1.17 -16.56 -29.89
C ALA A 383 1.32 -15.32 -30.79
N LYS A 384 0.25 -14.90 -31.48
CA LYS A 384 0.27 -13.70 -32.33
C LYS A 384 0.47 -12.43 -31.49
N LEU A 385 -0.15 -12.32 -30.32
CA LEU A 385 0.08 -11.24 -29.36
C LEU A 385 1.57 -11.16 -28.99
N VAL A 386 2.14 -12.28 -28.55
CA VAL A 386 3.55 -12.34 -28.11
C VAL A 386 4.49 -11.96 -29.25
N ASN A 387 4.24 -12.45 -30.46
CA ASN A 387 5.04 -12.11 -31.65
C ASN A 387 4.93 -10.62 -32.01
N THR A 388 3.72 -10.06 -31.93
CA THR A 388 3.47 -8.63 -32.11
C THR A 388 4.28 -7.79 -31.11
N LEU A 389 4.24 -8.16 -29.82
CA LEU A 389 4.99 -7.47 -28.78
C LEU A 389 6.50 -7.60 -28.96
N ALA A 390 6.98 -8.79 -29.30
CA ALA A 390 8.41 -9.04 -29.55
C ALA A 390 8.93 -8.22 -30.74
N GLY A 391 8.12 -8.08 -31.80
CA GLY A 391 8.46 -7.24 -32.96
C GLY A 391 8.43 -5.74 -32.66
N ALA A 392 7.45 -5.28 -31.89
CA ALA A 392 7.31 -3.87 -31.52
C ALA A 392 8.33 -3.40 -30.46
N MET A 393 8.72 -4.30 -29.55
CA MET A 393 9.58 -4.02 -28.40
C MET A 393 10.72 -5.06 -28.30
N PRO A 394 11.72 -5.01 -29.21
CA PRO A 394 12.80 -6.00 -29.24
C PRO A 394 13.70 -5.97 -27.99
N GLY A 395 13.65 -4.90 -27.18
CA GLY A 395 14.40 -4.74 -25.93
C GLY A 395 13.63 -5.13 -24.67
N LEU A 396 12.47 -5.78 -24.80
CA LEU A 396 11.62 -6.12 -23.66
C LEU A 396 12.25 -7.22 -22.80
N GLU A 397 12.56 -6.89 -21.54
CA GLU A 397 13.15 -7.79 -20.53
C GLU A 397 12.08 -8.45 -19.66
N GLU A 398 10.98 -7.74 -19.38
CA GLU A 398 9.89 -8.21 -18.53
C GLU A 398 8.53 -7.94 -19.17
N LEU A 399 7.73 -8.99 -19.34
CA LEU A 399 6.36 -8.91 -19.83
C LEU A 399 5.41 -9.47 -18.76
N ARG A 400 4.50 -8.63 -18.27
CA ARG A 400 3.39 -9.04 -17.41
C ARG A 400 2.09 -8.92 -18.19
N LEU A 401 1.41 -10.05 -18.38
CA LEU A 401 0.09 -10.10 -19.00
C LEU A 401 -0.92 -10.52 -17.93
N GLN A 402 -1.89 -9.64 -17.69
CA GLN A 402 -3.09 -9.98 -16.95
C GLN A 402 -4.19 -10.28 -17.97
N TYR A 403 -4.86 -11.41 -17.85
CA TYR A 403 -5.98 -11.75 -18.73
C TYR A 403 -7.27 -11.79 -17.91
N THR A 404 -8.36 -11.30 -18.47
CA THR A 404 -9.69 -11.35 -17.86
C THR A 404 -10.56 -12.35 -18.62
N GLN A 405 -10.91 -13.46 -17.97
CA GLN A 405 -11.55 -14.62 -18.63
C GLN A 405 -13.02 -14.40 -19.06
N ASN A 406 -13.59 -13.20 -18.89
CA ASN A 406 -14.97 -12.87 -19.26
C ASN A 406 -15.15 -11.34 -19.46
N PRO A 407 -14.90 -10.80 -20.68
CA PRO A 407 -15.17 -9.39 -20.95
C PRO A 407 -16.68 -9.09 -21.11
N VAL A 408 -17.50 -10.07 -21.49
CA VAL A 408 -18.89 -9.85 -21.95
C VAL A 408 -19.91 -9.87 -20.79
N GLU A 409 -19.62 -10.51 -19.66
CA GLU A 409 -20.57 -10.61 -18.53
C GLU A 409 -20.34 -9.55 -17.43
N ASN A 410 -19.27 -8.74 -17.51
CA ASN A 410 -18.82 -7.88 -16.40
C ASN A 410 -18.91 -6.37 -16.64
N GLU A 411 -19.50 -5.88 -17.73
CA GLU A 411 -19.71 -4.42 -17.86
C GLU A 411 -20.64 -3.84 -16.76
N ALA A 412 -21.48 -4.69 -16.14
CA ALA A 412 -22.28 -4.31 -14.97
C ALA A 412 -21.58 -4.55 -13.61
N SER A 413 -20.42 -5.19 -13.62
CA SER A 413 -19.62 -5.49 -12.43
C SER A 413 -18.17 -5.14 -12.72
N LEU A 414 -17.88 -3.83 -12.72
CA LEU A 414 -16.52 -3.32 -12.56
C LEU A 414 -15.82 -4.19 -11.49
N PRO A 415 -14.66 -4.79 -11.80
CA PRO A 415 -13.96 -5.58 -10.82
C PRO A 415 -13.71 -4.67 -9.63
N THR A 416 -14.19 -5.07 -8.45
CA THR A 416 -13.79 -4.47 -7.19
C THR A 416 -12.31 -4.79 -7.00
N LEU A 417 -11.44 -4.05 -7.69
CA LEU A 417 -9.98 -4.07 -7.54
C LEU A 417 -9.55 -3.54 -6.18
N PHE A 418 -10.50 -3.17 -5.33
CA PHE A 418 -10.35 -2.99 -3.90
C PHE A 418 -10.89 -4.20 -3.14
N SER A 419 -10.29 -5.37 -3.32
CA SER A 419 -10.38 -6.39 -2.28
C SER A 419 -9.57 -5.88 -1.09
N TYR A 420 -10.26 -5.34 -0.08
CA TYR A 420 -9.68 -5.09 1.23
C TYR A 420 -9.28 -6.43 1.84
N ASN A 421 -7.99 -6.78 1.76
CA ASN A 421 -7.39 -7.75 2.66
C ASN A 421 -6.92 -7.03 3.92
#